data_AF-A0A967PSC4-F1
#
_entry.id   AF-A0A967PSC4-F1
#
_cell.length_a   1.000
_cell.length_b   1.000
_cell.length_c   1.000
_cell.angle_alpha   90.00
_cell.angle_beta   90.00
_cell.angle_gamma   90.00
#
_symmetry.space_group_name_H-M   'P 1'
#
loop_
_entity.id
_entity.type
_entity.pdbx_description
1 polymer ?
#
loop_
_entity_poly.entity_id
_entity_poly.type
_entity_poly.pdbx_seq_one_letter_code
_entity_poly.pdbx_strand_id
1 'polypeptide(L)'
;MNVGLLFKCGVEVTNPRLVPGSDDGNPFLRKALAADVRIGEFDFLLVAVHMKSDRDSVSRATRDRQAAHIATFIAGEVADGERDVLVVGDYNMIPGDDASNFQELDPDGFLRFVSSEDLVGQSSHLTSSADCAGNLLDGFAIAEQHTGEYIEASLRIVPAHLERGASLCEFRTAVSDHLPLLARFRVVEDDDVAGPTDVAGVRIIALLPNPDGSDGGSEQVTLRNAGTAEVSLEGWRIADDDGNDVLLTGSIGAGATRLITLDHPAMLNNDGDAVRLESPALQVQDSVTYSGTAASGHTLQCGTDGVCQ
;
A
#
# COMPACT_ATOMS: atom_id res chain seq x y z
N MET A 1 -2.11 18.78 -24.67
CA MET A 1 -2.90 17.53 -24.64
C MET A 1 -3.01 17.14 -23.18
N ASN A 2 -4.22 17.04 -22.65
CA ASN A 2 -4.49 16.84 -21.23
C ASN A 2 -4.46 15.34 -20.89
N VAL A 3 -4.27 15.01 -19.62
CA VAL A 3 -4.52 13.67 -19.08
C VAL A 3 -6.03 13.44 -19.00
N GLY A 4 -6.50 12.21 -19.24
CA GLY A 4 -7.92 11.87 -19.18
C GLY A 4 -8.15 10.43 -18.74
N LEU A 5 -9.29 10.20 -18.07
CA LEU A 5 -9.75 8.89 -17.64
C LEU A 5 -10.94 8.45 -18.51
N LEU A 6 -10.95 7.18 -18.89
CA LEU A 6 -12.08 6.51 -19.54
C LEU A 6 -12.42 5.27 -18.72
N PHE A 7 -13.70 5.10 -18.38
CA PHE A 7 -14.15 4.01 -17.53
C PHE A 7 -15.48 3.43 -18.04
N LYS A 8 -15.77 2.19 -17.64
CA LYS A 8 -17.00 1.47 -18.00
C LYS A 8 -18.09 1.69 -16.95
N CYS A 9 -19.33 1.35 -17.29
CA CYS A 9 -20.40 1.26 -16.29
C CYS A 9 -19.99 0.31 -15.16
N GLY A 10 -20.30 0.68 -13.91
CA GLY A 10 -19.88 -0.04 -12.71
C GLY A 10 -18.55 0.43 -12.11
N VAL A 11 -17.88 1.40 -12.74
CA VAL A 11 -16.78 2.16 -12.15
C VAL A 11 -17.34 3.51 -11.71
N GLU A 12 -17.16 3.84 -10.44
CA GLU A 12 -17.50 5.14 -9.87
C GLU A 12 -16.24 6.01 -9.87
N VAL A 13 -16.35 7.22 -10.40
CA VAL A 13 -15.26 8.20 -10.42
C VAL A 13 -15.80 9.51 -9.88
N THR A 14 -15.26 9.93 -8.74
CA THR A 14 -15.65 11.14 -8.03
C THR A 14 -14.46 12.08 -7.84
N ASN A 15 -14.75 13.33 -7.49
CA ASN A 15 -13.75 14.33 -7.15
C ASN A 15 -12.56 14.48 -8.15
N PRO A 16 -12.79 14.52 -9.47
CA PRO A 16 -11.71 14.72 -10.43
C PRO A 16 -11.09 16.10 -10.24
N ARG A 17 -9.79 16.15 -9.98
CA ARG A 17 -9.05 17.38 -9.64
C ARG A 17 -7.65 17.37 -10.25
N LEU A 18 -7.15 18.54 -10.63
CA LEU A 18 -5.77 18.67 -11.08
C LEU A 18 -4.85 18.83 -9.87
N VAL A 19 -3.73 18.11 -9.86
CA VAL A 19 -2.74 18.19 -8.79
C VAL A 19 -2.07 19.57 -8.80
N PRO A 20 -2.19 20.38 -7.73
CA PRO A 20 -1.59 21.71 -7.67
C PRO A 20 -0.07 21.67 -7.86
N GLY A 21 0.50 22.64 -8.57
CA GLY A 21 1.95 22.74 -8.81
C GLY A 21 2.57 21.69 -9.74
N SER A 22 1.88 20.61 -10.10
CA SER A 22 2.43 19.52 -10.93
C SER A 22 2.77 19.89 -12.39
N ASP A 23 2.50 21.13 -12.81
CA ASP A 23 2.93 21.74 -14.07
C ASP A 23 4.17 22.64 -13.90
N ASP A 24 4.79 22.64 -12.72
CA ASP A 24 5.97 23.46 -12.37
C ASP A 24 5.76 24.97 -12.64
N GLY A 25 4.52 25.44 -12.44
CA GLY A 25 4.12 26.83 -12.73
C GLY A 25 4.14 27.21 -14.22
N ASN A 26 4.35 26.24 -15.12
CA ASN A 26 4.41 26.44 -16.56
C ASN A 26 3.10 25.97 -17.22
N PRO A 27 2.27 26.86 -17.77
CA PRO A 27 0.98 26.50 -18.36
C PRO A 27 1.09 25.65 -19.64
N PHE A 28 2.30 25.48 -20.19
CA PHE A 28 2.56 24.58 -21.32
C PHE A 28 2.90 23.15 -20.87
N LEU A 29 3.15 22.93 -19.59
CA LEU A 29 3.29 21.59 -19.00
C LEU A 29 1.92 21.09 -18.53
N ARG A 30 1.83 19.77 -18.37
CA ARG A 30 0.60 19.10 -17.98
C ARG A 30 0.57 18.99 -16.46
N LYS A 31 -0.56 19.35 -15.86
CA LYS A 31 -0.84 18.93 -14.49
C LYS A 31 -1.22 17.45 -14.47
N ALA A 32 -0.83 16.76 -13.42
CA ALA A 32 -1.38 15.45 -13.11
C ALA A 32 -2.88 15.56 -12.79
N LEU A 33 -3.63 14.51 -13.08
CA LEU A 33 -5.05 14.40 -12.81
C LEU A 33 -5.25 13.38 -11.69
N ALA A 34 -5.87 13.81 -10.61
CA ALA A 34 -6.29 12.96 -9.52
C ALA A 34 -7.81 12.72 -9.59
N ALA A 35 -8.27 11.54 -9.20
CA ALA A 35 -9.68 11.25 -8.98
C ALA A 35 -9.83 10.12 -7.97
N ASP A 36 -10.92 10.16 -7.20
CA ASP A 36 -11.26 9.09 -6.27
C ASP A 36 -12.08 8.07 -7.08
N VAL A 37 -11.65 6.81 -7.10
CA VAL A 37 -12.21 5.77 -7.96
C VAL A 37 -12.67 4.60 -7.10
N ARG A 38 -13.87 4.09 -7.34
CA ARG A 38 -14.37 2.86 -6.72
C ARG A 38 -14.88 1.87 -7.76
N ILE A 39 -14.55 0.60 -7.60
CA ILE A 39 -14.99 -0.51 -8.44
C ILE A 39 -15.37 -1.68 -7.54
N GLY A 40 -16.68 -1.91 -7.38
CA GLY A 40 -17.15 -2.93 -6.43
C GLY A 40 -16.76 -2.52 -5.01
N GLU A 41 -15.94 -3.35 -4.37
CA GLU A 41 -15.39 -3.06 -3.05
C GLU A 41 -14.08 -2.27 -3.09
N PHE A 42 -13.30 -2.29 -4.16
CA PHE A 42 -12.00 -1.59 -4.20
C PHE A 42 -12.16 -0.09 -4.48
N ASP A 43 -11.76 0.78 -3.55
CA ASP A 43 -11.52 2.20 -3.80
C ASP A 43 -10.06 2.62 -3.71
N PHE A 44 -9.72 3.68 -4.42
CA PHE A 44 -8.36 4.20 -4.48
C PHE A 44 -8.33 5.63 -5.01
N LEU A 45 -7.30 6.37 -4.60
CA LEU A 45 -6.87 7.59 -5.24
C LEU A 45 -6.08 7.26 -6.52
N LEU A 46 -6.64 7.56 -7.68
CA LEU A 46 -5.93 7.48 -8.94
C LEU A 46 -5.21 8.80 -9.24
N VAL A 47 -3.89 8.77 -9.37
CA VAL A 47 -3.06 9.90 -9.84
C VAL A 47 -2.48 9.58 -11.21
N ALA A 48 -3.09 10.13 -12.25
CA ALA A 48 -2.66 9.97 -13.63
C ALA A 48 -1.69 11.08 -14.04
N VAL A 49 -0.50 10.71 -14.53
CA VAL A 49 0.61 11.63 -14.82
C VAL A 49 1.04 11.59 -16.28
N HIS A 50 1.60 12.71 -16.75
CA HIS A 50 2.39 12.77 -17.97
C HIS A 50 3.43 13.88 -17.79
N MET A 51 4.59 13.50 -17.25
CA MET A 51 5.62 14.44 -16.81
C MET A 51 6.49 14.95 -17.96
N LYS A 52 7.32 15.97 -17.68
CA LYS A 52 8.17 16.62 -18.67
C LYS A 52 9.08 15.60 -19.38
N SER A 53 9.00 15.57 -20.71
CA SER A 53 9.84 14.76 -21.59
C SER A 53 11.28 15.28 -21.69
N ASP A 54 12.10 14.59 -22.48
CA ASP A 54 13.52 14.85 -22.75
C ASP A 54 14.50 14.41 -21.65
N ARG A 55 15.74 14.18 -22.06
CA ARG A 55 16.79 13.59 -21.22
C ARG A 55 17.80 14.61 -20.69
N ASP A 56 17.70 15.87 -21.11
CA ASP A 56 18.61 16.93 -20.65
C ASP A 56 18.39 17.25 -19.15
N SER A 57 19.38 17.90 -18.54
CA SER A 57 19.38 18.18 -17.10
C SER A 57 18.27 19.15 -16.67
N VAL A 58 17.84 20.07 -17.55
CA VAL A 58 16.76 21.02 -17.25
C VAL A 58 15.42 20.29 -17.21
N SER A 59 15.21 19.38 -18.16
CA SER A 59 14.03 18.53 -18.23
C SER A 59 13.95 17.55 -17.04
N ARG A 60 15.08 16.96 -16.64
CA ARG A 60 15.17 16.14 -15.41
C ARG A 60 14.85 16.93 -14.15
N ALA A 61 15.44 18.13 -13.99
CA ALA A 61 15.16 19.00 -12.85
C ALA A 61 13.70 19.48 -12.82
N THR A 62 13.07 19.65 -13.98
CA THR A 62 11.63 19.94 -14.07
C THR A 62 10.82 18.76 -13.59
N ARG A 63 11.16 17.53 -14.00
CA ARG A 63 10.51 16.32 -13.48
C ARG A 63 10.68 16.16 -11.97
N ASP A 64 11.85 16.45 -11.40
CA ASP A 64 12.06 16.42 -9.94
C ASP A 64 11.02 17.28 -9.22
N ARG A 65 10.80 18.52 -9.71
CA ARG A 65 9.80 19.43 -9.13
C ARG A 65 8.36 18.95 -9.36
N GLN A 66 8.04 18.41 -10.53
CA GLN A 66 6.72 17.84 -10.79
C GLN A 66 6.43 16.65 -9.86
N ALA A 67 7.41 15.75 -9.71
CA ALA A 67 7.36 14.59 -8.83
C ALA A 67 7.15 15.00 -7.37
N ALA A 68 7.93 15.96 -6.86
CA ALA A 68 7.78 16.47 -5.51
C ALA A 68 6.39 17.09 -5.23
N HIS A 69 5.82 17.81 -6.20
CA HIS A 69 4.45 18.32 -6.09
C HIS A 69 3.40 17.21 -6.05
N ILE A 70 3.60 16.13 -6.81
CA ILE A 70 2.73 14.96 -6.81
C ILE A 70 2.84 14.21 -5.48
N ALA A 71 4.06 13.96 -4.98
CA ALA A 71 4.29 13.32 -3.69
C ALA A 71 3.65 14.11 -2.54
N THR A 72 3.83 15.43 -2.53
CA THR A 72 3.21 16.33 -1.52
C THR A 72 1.68 16.24 -1.57
N PHE A 73 1.10 16.18 -2.77
CA PHE A 73 -0.34 16.04 -2.93
C PHE A 73 -0.83 14.69 -2.40
N ILE A 74 -0.18 13.59 -2.78
CA ILE A 74 -0.51 12.25 -2.29
C ILE A 74 -0.44 12.21 -0.76
N ALA A 75 0.65 12.68 -0.18
CA ALA A 75 0.82 12.74 1.29
C ALA A 75 -0.30 13.53 1.98
N GLY A 76 -0.82 14.59 1.34
CA GLY A 76 -1.94 15.37 1.87
C GLY A 76 -3.29 14.65 1.78
N GLU A 77 -3.53 13.88 0.72
CA GLU A 77 -4.78 13.14 0.52
C GLU A 77 -4.84 11.89 1.44
N VAL A 78 -3.73 11.17 1.59
CA VAL A 78 -3.65 9.95 2.42
C VAL A 78 -3.55 10.22 3.93
N ALA A 79 -3.24 11.46 4.34
CA ALA A 79 -3.18 11.83 5.76
C ALA A 79 -4.57 11.85 6.43
N ASP A 80 -5.63 12.10 5.65
CA ASP A 80 -7.00 12.32 6.13
C ASP A 80 -8.03 11.40 5.41
N GLY A 81 -7.60 10.41 4.63
CA GLY A 81 -8.46 9.62 3.75
C GLY A 81 -7.88 8.29 3.28
N GLU A 82 -8.35 7.84 2.11
CA GLU A 82 -7.94 6.62 1.40
C GLU A 82 -6.41 6.48 1.32
N ARG A 83 -5.88 5.30 1.61
CA ARG A 83 -4.45 5.00 1.54
C ARG A 83 -4.07 4.18 0.32
N ASP A 84 -5.06 3.64 -0.39
CA ASP A 84 -4.87 3.10 -1.72
C ASP A 84 -4.59 4.19 -2.74
N VAL A 85 -3.39 4.15 -3.29
CA VAL A 85 -2.95 5.11 -4.28
C VAL A 85 -2.38 4.38 -5.47
N LEU A 86 -2.93 4.68 -6.65
CA LEU A 86 -2.37 4.26 -7.93
C LEU A 86 -1.79 5.48 -8.63
N VAL A 87 -0.48 5.50 -8.85
CA VAL A 87 0.17 6.49 -9.72
C VAL A 87 0.47 5.83 -11.06
N VAL A 88 -0.09 6.38 -12.15
CA VAL A 88 -0.01 5.73 -13.47
C VAL A 88 0.19 6.74 -14.59
N GLY A 89 0.85 6.32 -15.66
CA GLY A 89 0.96 7.09 -16.91
C GLY A 89 2.39 7.24 -17.39
N ASP A 90 2.64 8.21 -18.27
CA ASP A 90 3.98 8.44 -18.82
C ASP A 90 4.83 9.26 -17.84
N TYR A 91 5.68 8.57 -17.08
CA TYR A 91 6.56 9.21 -16.11
C TYR A 91 7.68 9.96 -16.82
N ASN A 92 8.00 9.59 -18.07
CA ASN A 92 9.21 10.04 -18.75
C ASN A 92 10.48 9.76 -17.91
N MET A 93 10.46 8.70 -17.10
CA MET A 93 11.53 8.30 -16.20
C MET A 93 11.98 6.88 -16.54
N ILE A 94 13.29 6.68 -16.61
CA ILE A 94 13.89 5.38 -16.90
C ILE A 94 14.36 4.78 -15.56
N PRO A 95 13.84 3.60 -15.16
CA PRO A 95 14.32 2.91 -13.97
C PRO A 95 15.84 2.68 -14.03
N GLY A 96 16.54 3.08 -12.97
CA GLY A 96 18.02 3.04 -12.88
C GLY A 96 18.73 4.31 -13.36
N ASP A 97 18.16 5.07 -14.30
CA ASP A 97 18.80 6.27 -14.89
C ASP A 97 18.21 7.59 -14.35
N ASP A 98 16.96 7.60 -13.88
CA ASP A 98 16.24 8.78 -13.37
C ASP A 98 16.01 8.69 -11.84
N ALA A 99 16.99 8.17 -11.09
CA ALA A 99 16.84 7.87 -9.65
C ALA A 99 16.39 9.07 -8.80
N SER A 100 16.83 10.30 -9.10
CA SER A 100 16.34 11.49 -8.39
C SER A 100 14.85 11.72 -8.59
N ASN A 101 14.36 11.56 -9.83
CA ASN A 101 12.95 11.76 -10.13
C ASN A 101 12.08 10.73 -9.37
N PHE A 102 12.54 9.48 -9.25
CA PHE A 102 11.84 8.45 -8.46
C PHE A 102 11.85 8.78 -6.96
N GLN A 103 12.99 9.22 -6.43
CA GLN A 103 13.12 9.65 -5.04
C GLN A 103 12.23 10.85 -4.69
N GLU A 104 12.05 11.80 -5.60
CA GLU A 104 11.15 12.95 -5.38
C GLU A 104 9.67 12.56 -5.49
N LEU A 105 9.34 11.52 -6.26
CA LEU A 105 7.96 11.03 -6.39
C LEU A 105 7.55 10.18 -5.18
N ASP A 106 8.52 9.54 -4.52
CA ASP A 106 8.31 8.73 -3.33
C ASP A 106 9.43 8.96 -2.30
N PRO A 107 9.41 10.10 -1.58
CA PRO A 107 10.47 10.45 -0.65
C PRO A 107 10.53 9.55 0.59
N ASP A 108 9.39 8.98 0.98
CA ASP A 108 9.21 8.27 2.26
C ASP A 108 9.07 6.74 2.10
N GLY A 109 9.14 6.21 0.88
CA GLY A 109 8.99 4.76 0.64
C GLY A 109 7.54 4.28 0.72
N PHE A 110 6.57 5.16 0.46
CA PHE A 110 5.14 4.86 0.48
C PHE A 110 4.70 4.11 -0.79
N LEU A 111 5.30 4.44 -1.93
CA LEU A 111 4.97 3.85 -3.22
C LEU A 111 5.93 2.72 -3.60
N ARG A 112 5.37 1.60 -4.03
CA ARG A 112 6.10 0.57 -4.78
C ARG A 112 5.98 0.83 -6.28
N PHE A 113 7.09 1.05 -6.96
CA PHE A 113 7.13 1.23 -8.41
C PHE A 113 7.07 -0.10 -9.15
N VAL A 114 5.91 -0.77 -9.12
CA VAL A 114 5.67 -2.10 -9.73
C VAL A 114 6.21 -2.21 -11.16
N SER A 115 6.02 -1.18 -12.00
CA SER A 115 6.57 -1.18 -13.36
C SER A 115 8.09 -1.29 -13.41
N SER A 116 8.79 -0.66 -12.47
CA SER A 116 10.26 -0.69 -12.37
C SER A 116 10.81 -2.03 -11.92
N GLU A 117 9.96 -2.91 -11.39
CA GLU A 117 10.32 -4.25 -10.90
C GLU A 117 9.88 -5.33 -11.90
N ASP A 118 8.60 -5.32 -12.28
CA ASP A 118 7.99 -6.38 -13.11
C ASP A 118 8.37 -6.26 -14.58
N LEU A 119 8.69 -5.04 -15.05
CA LEU A 119 8.93 -4.75 -16.46
C LEU A 119 10.41 -4.42 -16.77
N VAL A 120 11.33 -4.79 -15.87
CA VAL A 120 12.77 -4.57 -16.07
C VAL A 120 13.24 -5.11 -17.42
N GLY A 121 13.95 -4.26 -18.16
CA GLY A 121 14.49 -4.61 -19.49
C GLY A 121 13.45 -4.65 -20.62
N GLN A 122 12.17 -4.36 -20.33
CA GLN A 122 11.14 -4.19 -21.35
C GLN A 122 11.04 -2.72 -21.78
N SER A 123 10.28 -2.47 -22.85
CA SER A 123 10.10 -1.14 -23.43
C SER A 123 8.63 -0.83 -23.62
N SER A 124 8.19 0.29 -23.04
CA SER A 124 6.85 0.83 -23.23
C SER A 124 6.85 1.93 -24.31
N HIS A 125 7.92 2.70 -24.44
CA HIS A 125 8.07 3.73 -25.46
C HIS A 125 8.85 3.23 -26.69
N LEU A 126 8.33 3.55 -27.88
CA LEU A 126 8.83 3.12 -29.18
C LEU A 126 9.59 4.24 -29.87
N THR A 127 10.75 3.92 -30.44
CA THR A 127 11.63 4.90 -31.08
C THR A 127 11.72 4.71 -32.59
N SER A 128 12.52 5.55 -33.25
CA SER A 128 12.89 5.37 -34.67
C SER A 128 14.11 4.45 -34.86
N SER A 129 14.50 3.66 -33.85
CA SER A 129 15.52 2.62 -33.99
C SER A 129 15.09 1.55 -35.00
N ALA A 130 16.01 0.68 -35.41
CA ALA A 130 15.74 -0.37 -36.39
C ALA A 130 14.69 -1.40 -35.90
N ASP A 131 14.63 -1.65 -34.60
CA ASP A 131 13.64 -2.50 -33.94
C ASP A 131 12.45 -1.72 -33.35
N CYS A 132 12.50 -0.38 -33.44
CA CYS A 132 11.56 0.57 -32.88
C CYS A 132 11.32 0.44 -31.37
N ALA A 133 12.13 -0.34 -30.64
CA ALA A 133 12.08 -0.40 -29.19
C ALA A 133 12.82 0.80 -28.58
N GLY A 134 12.41 1.19 -27.38
CA GLY A 134 13.02 2.27 -26.61
C GLY A 134 13.17 1.87 -25.16
N ASN A 135 12.81 2.79 -24.27
CA ASN A 135 12.89 2.57 -22.83
C ASN A 135 11.52 2.25 -22.24
N LEU A 136 11.52 1.78 -21.00
CA LEU A 136 10.35 1.81 -20.14
C LEU A 136 10.21 3.24 -19.59
N LEU A 137 9.16 3.94 -20.01
CA LEU A 137 8.84 5.31 -19.56
C LEU A 137 7.46 5.39 -18.89
N ASP A 138 6.58 4.45 -19.20
CA ASP A 138 5.25 4.36 -18.62
C ASP A 138 5.36 3.68 -17.26
N GLY A 139 4.96 4.41 -16.23
CA GLY A 139 5.04 4.00 -14.84
C GLY A 139 3.71 3.46 -14.33
N PHE A 140 3.83 2.54 -13.38
CA PHE A 140 2.74 2.05 -12.57
C PHE A 140 3.28 1.86 -11.16
N ALA A 141 2.77 2.65 -10.21
CA ALA A 141 3.11 2.55 -8.80
C ALA A 141 1.86 2.39 -7.94
N ILE A 142 2.00 1.64 -6.86
CA ILE A 142 0.92 1.36 -5.90
C ILE A 142 1.40 1.70 -4.48
N ALA A 143 0.49 2.04 -3.58
CA ALA A 143 0.77 2.09 -2.16
C ALA A 143 0.78 0.66 -1.59
N GLU A 144 1.88 -0.09 -1.74
CA GLU A 144 1.92 -1.55 -1.53
C GLU A 144 1.40 -2.00 -0.14
N GLN A 145 1.68 -1.23 0.91
CA GLN A 145 1.22 -1.55 2.26
C GLN A 145 -0.30 -1.41 2.44
N HIS A 146 -0.97 -0.81 1.47
CA HIS A 146 -2.39 -0.49 1.50
C HIS A 146 -3.17 -1.16 0.36
N THR A 147 -2.55 -1.43 -0.80
CA THR A 147 -3.26 -1.97 -1.99
C THR A 147 -3.11 -3.48 -2.14
N GLY A 148 -3.76 -4.24 -1.25
CA GLY A 148 -3.79 -5.71 -1.23
C GLY A 148 -4.59 -6.34 -2.38
N GLU A 149 -5.38 -5.55 -3.09
CA GLU A 149 -6.17 -5.94 -4.26
C GLU A 149 -5.29 -6.25 -5.45
N TYR A 150 -4.07 -5.67 -5.51
CA TYR A 150 -3.16 -5.91 -6.61
C TYR A 150 -2.88 -7.42 -6.76
N ILE A 151 -3.16 -7.94 -7.96
CA ILE A 151 -2.80 -9.31 -8.27
C ILE A 151 -1.32 -9.31 -8.64
N GLU A 152 -0.48 -9.80 -7.73
CA GLU A 152 0.95 -9.92 -7.94
C GLU A 152 1.32 -10.52 -9.30
N ALA A 153 2.36 -9.95 -9.92
CA ALA A 153 2.82 -10.27 -11.27
C ALA A 153 1.76 -10.14 -12.39
N SER A 154 0.65 -9.43 -12.16
CA SER A 154 -0.35 -9.18 -13.21
C SER A 154 -0.01 -8.02 -14.14
N LEU A 155 0.87 -7.10 -13.70
CA LEU A 155 1.31 -5.98 -14.51
C LEU A 155 2.07 -6.47 -15.74
N ARG A 156 1.66 -6.00 -16.92
CA ARG A 156 2.32 -6.33 -18.19
C ARG A 156 2.13 -5.25 -19.23
N ILE A 157 3.07 -5.18 -20.17
CA ILE A 157 2.89 -4.42 -21.41
C ILE A 157 1.95 -5.20 -22.33
N VAL A 158 0.88 -4.56 -22.78
CA VAL A 158 -0.05 -5.15 -23.73
C VAL A 158 0.55 -5.04 -25.14
N PRO A 159 0.76 -6.15 -25.86
CA PRO A 159 1.33 -6.15 -27.20
C PRO A 159 0.27 -5.74 -28.24
N ALA A 160 -0.29 -4.53 -28.12
CA ALA A 160 -1.41 -4.03 -28.91
C ALA A 160 -1.13 -3.99 -30.43
N HIS A 161 0.15 -3.97 -30.83
CA HIS A 161 0.57 -4.09 -32.22
C HIS A 161 0.24 -5.46 -32.83
N LEU A 162 0.35 -6.55 -32.05
CA LEU A 162 0.05 -7.91 -32.50
C LEU A 162 -1.44 -8.10 -32.80
N GLU A 163 -2.32 -7.52 -31.99
CA GLU A 163 -3.78 -7.52 -32.21
C GLU A 163 -4.18 -6.85 -33.54
N ARG A 164 -3.30 -5.99 -34.07
CA ARG A 164 -3.47 -5.33 -35.37
C ARG A 164 -2.71 -6.01 -36.50
N GLY A 165 -2.00 -7.10 -36.22
CA GLY A 165 -1.09 -7.75 -37.17
C GLY A 165 0.02 -6.81 -37.67
N ALA A 166 0.43 -5.85 -36.84
CA ALA A 166 1.42 -4.81 -37.17
C ALA A 166 2.73 -5.05 -36.42
N SER A 167 3.84 -4.65 -37.02
CA SER A 167 5.14 -4.50 -36.34
C SER A 167 5.12 -3.34 -35.34
N LEU A 168 6.10 -3.28 -34.44
CA LEU A 168 6.29 -2.14 -33.53
C LEU A 168 6.44 -0.82 -34.29
N CYS A 169 7.18 -0.81 -35.40
CA CYS A 169 7.39 0.39 -36.22
C CYS A 169 6.10 0.88 -36.89
N GLU A 170 5.28 -0.05 -37.39
CA GLU A 170 3.97 0.29 -37.96
C GLU A 170 3.01 0.80 -36.89
N PHE A 171 3.01 0.19 -35.71
CA PHE A 171 2.19 0.65 -34.58
C PHE A 171 2.60 2.05 -34.11
N ARG A 172 3.91 2.30 -33.98
CA ARG A 172 4.48 3.61 -33.62
C ARG A 172 4.00 4.72 -34.54
N THR A 173 4.00 4.47 -35.84
CA THR A 173 3.68 5.49 -36.85
C THR A 173 2.17 5.67 -37.05
N ALA A 174 1.38 4.62 -36.85
CA ALA A 174 -0.06 4.64 -37.16
C ALA A 174 -0.97 4.81 -35.95
N VAL A 175 -0.51 4.48 -34.73
CA VAL A 175 -1.36 4.41 -33.53
C VAL A 175 -0.77 5.20 -32.36
N SER A 176 0.39 4.78 -31.86
CA SER A 176 1.00 5.32 -30.65
C SER A 176 2.46 4.91 -30.57
N ASP A 177 3.33 5.84 -30.17
CA ASP A 177 4.71 5.55 -29.79
C ASP A 177 4.84 5.04 -28.35
N HIS A 178 3.74 4.79 -27.66
CA HIS A 178 3.70 4.09 -26.37
C HIS A 178 2.82 2.84 -26.45
N LEU A 179 3.26 1.76 -25.82
CA LEU A 179 2.51 0.54 -25.58
C LEU A 179 1.79 0.63 -24.22
N PRO A 180 0.50 0.25 -24.15
CA PRO A 180 -0.26 0.37 -22.92
C PRO A 180 0.16 -0.68 -21.88
N LEU A 181 0.17 -0.27 -20.61
CA LEU A 181 0.31 -1.17 -19.47
C LEU A 181 -1.07 -1.66 -19.02
N LEU A 182 -1.12 -2.89 -18.51
CA LEU A 182 -2.31 -3.49 -17.91
C LEU A 182 -1.91 -4.16 -16.59
N ALA A 183 -2.58 -3.77 -15.51
CA ALA A 183 -2.55 -4.46 -14.22
C ALA A 183 -3.95 -5.01 -13.90
N ARG A 184 -4.04 -5.95 -12.95
CA ARG A 184 -5.29 -6.53 -12.49
C ARG A 184 -5.40 -6.42 -10.98
N PHE A 185 -6.62 -6.12 -10.53
CA PHE A 185 -6.96 -5.96 -9.13
C PHE A 185 -8.15 -6.87 -8.79
N ARG A 186 -8.23 -7.34 -7.54
CA ARG A 186 -9.47 -7.87 -6.97
C ARG A 186 -10.40 -6.68 -6.68
N VAL A 187 -11.71 -6.92 -6.75
CA VAL A 187 -12.74 -5.86 -6.63
C VAL A 187 -13.95 -6.32 -5.81
N VAL A 188 -13.79 -7.46 -5.14
CA VAL A 188 -14.86 -8.18 -4.41
C VAL A 188 -14.59 -8.24 -2.91
N GLU A 189 -13.36 -7.97 -2.53
CA GLU A 189 -12.87 -7.84 -1.16
C GLU A 189 -12.28 -6.44 -1.14
N ASP A 190 -12.72 -5.63 -0.17
CA ASP A 190 -12.08 -4.38 0.23
C ASP A 190 -11.04 -4.79 1.28
N ASP A 191 -9.77 -4.44 1.14
CA ASP A 191 -8.87 -4.47 2.29
C ASP A 191 -9.11 -3.28 3.24
N ASP A 192 -9.87 -2.28 2.80
CA ASP A 192 -10.51 -1.28 3.68
C ASP A 192 -11.67 -1.87 4.51
N VAL A 193 -12.01 -3.16 4.33
CA VAL A 193 -12.63 -3.94 5.42
C VAL A 193 -11.58 -4.27 6.48
N ALA A 194 -11.00 -3.22 7.06
CA ALA A 194 -10.09 -3.20 8.19
C ALA A 194 -8.90 -4.18 8.12
N GLY A 195 -7.92 -3.87 7.25
CA GLY A 195 -6.49 -4.14 7.44
C GLY A 195 -5.71 -2.86 7.77
N PRO A 196 -4.60 -2.89 8.53
CA PRO A 196 -4.29 -1.85 9.49
C PRO A 196 -3.36 -0.76 8.92
N THR A 197 -3.90 0.41 8.61
CA THR A 197 -3.49 1.65 9.28
C THR A 197 -4.55 2.72 9.04
N ASP A 198 -5.50 2.83 9.93
CA ASP A 198 -5.64 4.12 10.60
C ASP A 198 -5.50 3.82 12.09
N VAL A 199 -5.40 4.85 12.92
CA VAL A 199 -5.06 4.69 14.33
C VAL A 199 -6.22 4.08 15.16
N ALA A 200 -6.99 3.14 14.60
CA ALA A 200 -8.29 2.73 15.10
C ALA A 200 -8.60 1.22 14.90
N GLY A 201 -7.62 0.33 15.13
CA GLY A 201 -7.81 -1.14 15.18
C GLY A 201 -7.71 -1.73 16.60
N VAL A 202 -7.98 -3.04 16.76
CA VAL A 202 -7.75 -3.77 18.02
C VAL A 202 -6.26 -4.03 18.20
N ARG A 203 -5.66 -3.52 19.28
CA ARG A 203 -4.22 -3.64 19.59
C ARG A 203 -3.98 -4.34 20.90
N ILE A 204 -2.82 -4.95 21.06
CA ILE A 204 -2.30 -5.42 22.34
C ILE A 204 -1.71 -4.22 23.08
N ILE A 205 -2.27 -3.90 24.24
CA ILE A 205 -1.80 -2.76 25.06
C ILE A 205 -1.12 -3.18 26.36
N ALA A 206 -1.29 -4.44 26.77
CA ALA A 206 -0.62 -4.96 27.96
C ALA A 206 -0.57 -6.49 27.98
N LEU A 207 0.43 -7.04 28.66
CA LEU A 207 0.62 -8.48 28.87
C LEU A 207 0.86 -8.79 30.35
N LEU A 208 0.36 -9.91 30.85
CA LEU A 208 0.76 -10.52 32.12
C LEU A 208 1.29 -11.92 31.82
N PRO A 209 2.60 -12.04 31.50
CA PRO A 209 3.19 -13.34 31.18
C PRO A 209 3.49 -14.19 32.42
N ASN A 210 3.86 -13.57 33.55
CA ASN A 210 4.19 -14.25 34.80
C ASN A 210 3.16 -13.93 35.89
N PRO A 211 1.95 -14.52 35.88
CA PRO A 211 0.96 -14.29 36.92
C PRO A 211 1.41 -14.89 38.27
N ASP A 212 0.89 -14.36 39.38
CA ASP A 212 1.17 -14.98 40.68
C ASP A 212 0.63 -16.41 40.75
N GLY A 213 1.51 -17.38 41.00
CA GLY A 213 1.13 -18.78 41.18
C GLY A 213 1.48 -19.64 39.97
N SER A 214 0.46 -20.12 39.25
CA SER A 214 0.64 -20.98 38.08
C SER A 214 0.36 -20.20 36.80
N ASP A 215 1.29 -20.25 35.85
CA ASP A 215 1.21 -19.51 34.59
C ASP A 215 0.03 -19.98 33.72
N GLY A 216 -0.01 -21.29 33.44
CA GLY A 216 -1.08 -21.88 32.63
C GLY A 216 -2.48 -21.58 33.19
N GLY A 217 -3.34 -21.02 32.35
CA GLY A 217 -4.70 -20.59 32.71
C GLY A 217 -4.81 -19.22 33.40
N SER A 218 -3.69 -18.55 33.69
CA SER A 218 -3.67 -17.28 34.44
C SER A 218 -2.95 -16.13 33.72
N GLU A 219 -2.23 -16.43 32.64
CA GLU A 219 -1.65 -15.44 31.73
C GLU A 219 -2.73 -14.57 31.09
N GLN A 220 -2.40 -13.31 30.82
CA GLN A 220 -3.37 -12.34 30.32
C GLN A 220 -2.81 -11.47 29.20
N VAL A 221 -3.68 -11.16 28.25
CA VAL A 221 -3.45 -10.18 27.19
C VAL A 221 -4.56 -9.13 27.26
N THR A 222 -4.20 -7.86 27.29
CA THR A 222 -5.17 -6.76 27.25
C THR A 222 -5.22 -6.19 25.85
N LEU A 223 -6.40 -6.24 25.25
CA LEU A 223 -6.68 -5.67 23.94
C LEU A 223 -7.37 -4.31 24.09
N ARG A 224 -7.13 -3.41 23.15
CA ARG A 224 -7.85 -2.13 23.02
C ARG A 224 -8.33 -1.95 21.59
N ASN A 225 -9.64 -1.75 21.42
CA ASN A 225 -10.18 -1.26 20.17
C ASN A 225 -9.99 0.26 20.13
N ALA A 226 -9.06 0.75 19.31
CA ALA A 226 -8.89 2.18 19.10
C ALA A 226 -9.90 2.76 18.08
N GLY A 227 -10.70 1.88 17.45
CA GLY A 227 -11.75 2.15 16.49
C GLY A 227 -12.93 2.98 17.01
N THR A 228 -13.69 3.52 16.06
CA THR A 228 -14.96 4.22 16.29
C THR A 228 -16.19 3.30 16.22
N ALA A 229 -16.00 2.03 15.84
CA ALA A 229 -17.03 0.99 15.79
C ALA A 229 -16.67 -0.22 16.64
N GLU A 230 -17.66 -1.03 17.03
CA GLU A 230 -17.44 -2.32 17.70
C GLU A 230 -16.76 -3.32 16.75
N VAL A 231 -15.79 -4.07 17.27
CA VAL A 231 -15.08 -5.13 16.54
C VAL A 231 -15.47 -6.49 17.11
N SER A 232 -15.90 -7.41 16.25
CA SER A 232 -16.05 -8.82 16.59
C SER A 232 -14.68 -9.50 16.64
N LEU A 233 -14.42 -10.25 17.71
CA LEU A 233 -13.24 -11.08 17.88
C LEU A 233 -13.48 -12.54 17.49
N GLU A 234 -14.64 -12.86 16.93
CA GLU A 234 -14.94 -14.24 16.51
C GLU A 234 -13.95 -14.70 15.44
N GLY A 235 -13.22 -15.78 15.72
CA GLY A 235 -12.22 -16.34 14.82
C GLY A 235 -10.82 -15.70 14.92
N TRP A 236 -10.67 -14.59 15.67
CA TRP A 236 -9.37 -13.99 15.94
C TRP A 236 -8.54 -14.88 16.86
N ARG A 237 -7.23 -14.72 16.86
CA ARG A 237 -6.31 -15.51 17.67
C ARG A 237 -5.25 -14.66 18.34
N ILE A 238 -4.83 -15.08 19.52
CA ILE A 238 -3.55 -14.68 20.08
C ILE A 238 -2.59 -15.84 19.81
N ALA A 239 -1.41 -15.56 19.26
CA ALA A 239 -0.39 -16.55 18.94
C ALA A 239 0.97 -16.12 19.49
N ASP A 240 1.79 -17.08 19.93
CA ASP A 240 3.18 -16.85 20.32
C ASP A 240 4.15 -17.23 19.19
N ASP A 241 5.45 -17.19 19.46
CA ASP A 241 6.50 -17.62 18.52
C ASP A 241 6.87 -19.12 18.62
N ASP A 242 6.45 -19.79 19.69
CA ASP A 242 6.57 -21.25 19.90
C ASP A 242 5.49 -22.07 19.17
N GLY A 243 4.50 -21.39 18.57
CA GLY A 243 3.45 -21.97 17.74
C GLY A 243 2.19 -22.37 18.50
N ASN A 244 2.01 -21.90 19.73
CA ASN A 244 0.75 -22.00 20.46
C ASN A 244 -0.19 -20.86 20.04
N ASP A 245 -1.50 -21.13 20.08
CA ASP A 245 -2.53 -20.14 19.80
C ASP A 245 -3.79 -20.32 20.68
N VAL A 246 -4.49 -19.21 20.91
CA VAL A 246 -5.77 -19.17 21.63
C VAL A 246 -6.79 -18.44 20.77
N LEU A 247 -7.87 -19.13 20.43
CA LEU A 247 -9.00 -18.56 19.70
C LEU A 247 -9.81 -17.61 20.59
N LEU A 248 -10.11 -16.43 20.06
CA LEU A 248 -10.91 -15.41 20.71
C LEU A 248 -12.39 -15.55 20.30
N THR A 249 -13.26 -15.05 21.16
CA THR A 249 -14.71 -14.98 20.95
C THR A 249 -15.26 -13.68 21.52
N GLY A 250 -16.45 -13.26 21.11
CA GLY A 250 -17.12 -12.03 21.60
C GLY A 250 -16.70 -10.78 20.83
N SER A 251 -16.87 -9.60 21.43
CA SER A 251 -16.58 -8.30 20.78
C SER A 251 -15.82 -7.33 21.70
N ILE A 252 -15.31 -6.24 21.12
CA ILE A 252 -14.79 -5.07 21.84
C ILE A 252 -15.45 -3.82 21.25
N GLY A 253 -16.21 -3.09 22.06
CA GLY A 253 -16.82 -1.82 21.65
C GLY A 253 -15.80 -0.76 21.23
N ALA A 254 -16.25 0.25 20.49
CA ALA A 254 -15.44 1.38 20.08
C ALA A 254 -14.73 2.05 21.27
N GLY A 255 -13.42 2.28 21.16
CA GLY A 255 -12.59 2.87 22.21
C GLY A 255 -12.40 2.01 23.48
N ALA A 256 -13.00 0.82 23.55
CA ALA A 256 -13.01 -0.01 24.74
C ALA A 256 -11.77 -0.90 24.85
N THR A 257 -11.50 -1.37 26.07
CA THR A 257 -10.49 -2.39 26.35
C THR A 257 -11.14 -3.69 26.77
N ARG A 258 -10.45 -4.80 26.50
CA ARG A 258 -10.87 -6.13 26.95
C ARG A 258 -9.66 -6.92 27.42
N LEU A 259 -9.80 -7.49 28.61
CA LEU A 259 -8.84 -8.42 29.18
C LEU A 259 -9.19 -9.83 28.71
N ILE A 260 -8.20 -10.55 28.19
CA ILE A 260 -8.29 -11.95 27.80
C ILE A 260 -7.39 -12.74 28.75
N THR A 261 -7.96 -13.74 29.43
CA THR A 261 -7.19 -14.73 30.16
C THR A 261 -6.96 -15.93 29.24
N LEU A 262 -5.71 -16.34 29.09
CA LEU A 262 -5.31 -17.44 28.22
C LEU A 262 -5.59 -18.78 28.94
N ASP A 263 -6.74 -19.38 28.66
CA ASP A 263 -7.15 -20.68 29.21
C ASP A 263 -6.46 -21.83 28.45
N HIS A 264 -5.13 -21.88 28.56
CA HIS A 264 -4.25 -22.83 27.89
C HIS A 264 -3.09 -23.20 28.83
N PRO A 265 -2.38 -24.34 28.64
CA PRO A 265 -1.00 -24.48 29.12
C PRO A 265 -0.20 -23.21 28.89
N ALA A 266 0.73 -22.91 29.81
CA ALA A 266 1.54 -21.69 29.79
C ALA A 266 2.05 -21.41 28.37
N MET A 267 1.64 -20.25 27.86
CA MET A 267 1.81 -19.81 26.48
C MET A 267 2.79 -18.65 26.40
N LEU A 268 2.83 -17.78 27.41
CA LEU A 268 3.69 -16.60 27.40
C LEU A 268 4.95 -16.90 28.20
N ASN A 269 6.10 -16.90 27.52
CA ASN A 269 7.37 -17.19 28.17
C ASN A 269 7.74 -16.12 29.22
N ASN A 270 8.01 -16.54 30.45
CA ASN A 270 8.38 -15.62 31.55
C ASN A 270 9.68 -14.83 31.29
N ASP A 271 10.55 -15.31 30.40
CA ASP A 271 11.88 -14.72 30.12
C ASP A 271 11.94 -13.91 28.80
N GLY A 272 10.80 -13.66 28.17
CA GLY A 272 10.67 -12.91 26.92
C GLY A 272 9.96 -13.72 25.84
N ASP A 273 9.18 -13.04 25.00
CA ASP A 273 8.34 -13.65 23.97
C ASP A 273 7.94 -12.63 22.88
N ALA A 274 7.42 -13.13 21.76
CA ALA A 274 6.77 -12.38 20.70
C ALA A 274 5.30 -12.82 20.53
N VAL A 275 4.38 -11.92 20.88
CA VAL A 275 2.94 -12.18 20.87
C VAL A 275 2.28 -11.48 19.69
N ARG A 276 1.52 -12.22 18.90
CA ARG A 276 0.77 -11.73 17.74
C ARG A 276 -0.73 -11.82 18.00
N LEU A 277 -1.44 -10.79 17.56
CA LEU A 277 -2.89 -10.79 17.40
C LEU A 277 -3.19 -11.04 15.92
N GLU A 278 -3.89 -12.13 15.61
CA GLU A 278 -4.17 -12.56 14.23
C GLU A 278 -5.68 -12.53 13.94
N SER A 279 -6.04 -12.07 12.74
CA SER A 279 -7.43 -12.05 12.25
C SER A 279 -7.91 -13.48 11.89
N PRO A 280 -9.21 -13.68 11.62
CA PRO A 280 -9.73 -14.98 11.17
C PRO A 280 -9.10 -15.48 9.85
N ALA A 281 -8.55 -14.55 9.06
CA ALA A 281 -7.82 -14.85 7.83
C ALA A 281 -6.33 -15.19 8.07
N LEU A 282 -5.90 -15.31 9.34
CA LEU A 282 -4.51 -15.56 9.77
C LEU A 282 -3.53 -14.43 9.39
N GLN A 283 -4.04 -13.21 9.23
CA GLN A 283 -3.20 -12.03 9.05
C GLN A 283 -2.87 -11.42 10.42
N VAL A 284 -1.61 -11.01 10.60
CA VAL A 284 -1.16 -10.34 11.83
C VAL A 284 -1.73 -8.92 11.86
N GLN A 285 -2.59 -8.65 12.83
CA GLN A 285 -3.21 -7.35 13.09
C GLN A 285 -2.39 -6.48 14.04
N ASP A 286 -1.74 -7.11 15.02
CA ASP A 286 -0.80 -6.45 15.91
C ASP A 286 0.27 -7.44 16.38
N SER A 287 1.44 -6.94 16.74
CA SER A 287 2.54 -7.75 17.25
C SER A 287 3.33 -6.97 18.27
N VAL A 288 3.57 -7.59 19.42
CA VAL A 288 4.37 -7.02 20.49
C VAL A 288 5.43 -8.00 20.95
N THR A 289 6.52 -7.47 21.48
CA THR A 289 7.62 -8.26 22.03
C THR A 289 8.00 -7.74 23.42
N TYR A 290 8.47 -8.63 24.27
CA TYR A 290 9.12 -8.28 25.53
C TYR A 290 10.32 -9.17 25.76
N SER A 291 11.26 -8.70 26.57
CA SER A 291 12.52 -9.39 26.80
C SER A 291 12.94 -9.31 28.26
N GLY A 292 13.62 -10.35 28.72
CA GLY A 292 14.06 -10.46 30.12
C GLY A 292 12.98 -11.05 31.01
N THR A 293 13.37 -11.41 32.23
CA THR A 293 12.48 -12.08 33.18
C THR A 293 11.39 -11.13 33.67
N ALA A 294 10.15 -11.40 33.27
CA ALA A 294 8.96 -10.75 33.78
C ALA A 294 8.80 -11.07 35.27
N ALA A 295 8.55 -10.03 36.08
CA ALA A 295 8.32 -10.20 37.50
C ALA A 295 6.95 -10.86 37.76
N SER A 296 6.89 -11.78 38.72
CA SER A 296 5.63 -12.40 39.18
C SER A 296 4.59 -11.33 39.52
N GLY A 297 3.39 -11.50 38.97
CA GLY A 297 2.23 -10.63 39.19
C GLY A 297 2.29 -9.27 38.48
N HIS A 298 3.31 -9.00 37.66
CA HIS A 298 3.48 -7.70 36.99
C HIS A 298 2.96 -7.69 35.56
N THR A 299 2.12 -6.72 35.25
CA THR A 299 1.65 -6.43 33.89
C THR A 299 2.63 -5.51 33.17
N LEU A 300 3.10 -5.96 32.01
CA LEU A 300 3.90 -5.17 31.07
C LEU A 300 2.98 -4.28 30.23
N GLN A 301 3.30 -3.00 30.07
CA GLN A 301 2.58 -2.09 29.18
C GLN A 301 3.24 -2.07 27.81
N CYS A 302 2.45 -2.18 26.74
CA CYS A 302 2.97 -2.24 25.38
C CYS A 302 2.88 -0.87 24.72
N GLY A 303 4.01 -0.39 24.21
CA GLY A 303 4.12 0.84 23.45
C GLY A 303 3.63 0.68 22.01
N THR A 304 3.46 1.80 21.32
CA THR A 304 3.12 1.81 19.88
C THR A 304 4.29 1.35 18.99
N ASP A 305 5.48 1.20 19.56
CA ASP A 305 6.68 0.65 18.93
C ASP A 305 6.73 -0.89 18.97
N GLY A 306 5.71 -1.54 19.53
CA GLY A 306 5.64 -3.00 19.63
C GLY A 306 6.49 -3.58 20.76
N VAL A 307 6.95 -2.77 21.70
CA VAL A 307 7.74 -3.23 22.86
C VAL A 307 6.93 -3.11 24.14
N CYS A 308 6.87 -4.19 24.94
CA CYS A 308 6.25 -4.18 26.27
C CYS A 308 7.30 -4.14 27.39
N GLN A 309 7.06 -3.30 28.41
CA GLN A 309 7.94 -3.09 29.58
C GLN A 309 7.17 -2.94 30.90
#